data_AF-A0A1G2YTB5-F1
#
_entry.id   AF-A0A1G2YTB5-F1
#
_cell.length_a   1.000
_cell.length_b   1.000
_cell.length_c   1.000
_cell.angle_alpha   90.00
_cell.angle_beta   90.00
_cell.angle_gamma   90.00
#
_symmetry.space_group_name_H-M   'P 1'
#
loop_
_entity.id
_entity.type
_entity.pdbx_description
1 polymer ?
#
loop_
_entity_poly.entity_id
_entity_poly.type
_entity_poly.pdbx_seq_one_letter_code
_entity_poly.pdbx_strand_id
1 'polypeptide(L)'
;MGFLSWLFGKGIAGAISSDLVKKYLGIKSRHPNEEERTILERVWNFWLTLNADKIQTEDGEDKIVRLSIIKENNDKKTAFDSKSLFNLYQDILYIETEITTSDGKIWDNSMKVFIKESKKYGLDFSQEYESLKRIRDIVI
;
A
#
# COMPACT_ATOMS: atom_id res chain seq x y z
N MET A 1 -0.50 -24.84 -9.44
CA MET A 1 -0.43 -23.45 -8.90
C MET A 1 -1.74 -22.72 -9.24
N GLY A 2 -2.85 -22.92 -8.49
CA GLY A 2 -4.19 -22.86 -9.10
C GLY A 2 -5.29 -21.95 -8.54
N PHE A 3 -5.26 -21.48 -7.29
CA PHE A 3 -6.40 -20.70 -6.74
C PHE A 3 -5.99 -19.70 -5.66
N LEU A 4 -5.13 -20.13 -4.73
CA LEU A 4 -4.59 -19.24 -3.68
C LEU A 4 -3.80 -18.08 -4.29
N SER A 5 -2.87 -18.32 -5.23
CA SER A 5 -2.14 -17.26 -5.94
C SER A 5 -3.06 -16.27 -6.70
N TRP A 6 -4.23 -16.74 -7.16
CA TRP A 6 -5.22 -15.91 -7.86
C TRP A 6 -6.04 -15.05 -6.87
N LEU A 7 -6.46 -15.64 -5.74
CA LEU A 7 -7.14 -14.95 -4.63
C LEU A 7 -6.22 -13.90 -3.96
N PHE A 8 -4.97 -14.25 -3.68
CA PHE A 8 -4.00 -13.36 -3.06
C PHE A 8 -3.53 -12.25 -4.01
N GLY A 9 -3.31 -12.56 -5.30
CA GLY A 9 -2.80 -11.59 -6.29
C GLY A 9 -3.84 -10.64 -6.89
N LYS A 10 -5.14 -10.99 -6.91
CA LYS A 10 -6.20 -10.13 -7.46
C LYS A 10 -7.30 -9.76 -6.46
N GLY A 11 -7.65 -10.66 -5.55
CA GLY A 11 -8.73 -10.44 -4.58
C GLY A 11 -8.33 -9.47 -3.49
N ILE A 12 -7.28 -9.80 -2.73
CA ILE A 12 -6.82 -8.96 -1.60
C ILE A 12 -6.16 -7.67 -2.11
N ALA A 13 -5.24 -7.77 -3.06
CA ALA A 13 -4.63 -6.60 -3.70
C ALA A 13 -5.69 -5.63 -4.28
N GLY A 14 -6.74 -6.17 -4.90
CA GLY A 14 -7.86 -5.38 -5.41
C GLY A 14 -8.72 -4.74 -4.32
N ALA A 15 -8.99 -5.47 -3.23
CA ALA A 15 -9.72 -4.94 -2.08
C ALA A 15 -8.96 -3.79 -1.40
N ILE A 16 -7.67 -4.00 -1.13
CA ILE A 16 -6.78 -2.97 -0.57
C ILE A 16 -6.73 -1.77 -1.52
N SER A 17 -6.52 -1.99 -2.81
CA SER A 17 -6.47 -0.91 -3.82
C SER A 17 -7.76 -0.09 -3.84
N SER A 18 -8.92 -0.76 -3.91
CA SER A 18 -10.22 -0.08 -4.00
C SER A 18 -10.51 0.73 -2.73
N ASP A 19 -10.26 0.15 -1.57
CA ASP A 19 -10.45 0.79 -0.28
C ASP A 19 -9.55 2.02 -0.11
N LEU A 20 -8.26 1.86 -0.42
CA LEU A 20 -7.27 2.92 -0.31
C LEU A 20 -7.59 4.11 -1.22
N VAL A 21 -7.87 3.84 -2.51
CA VAL A 21 -8.21 4.89 -3.49
C VAL A 21 -9.49 5.62 -3.09
N LYS A 22 -10.52 4.91 -2.64
CA LYS A 22 -11.78 5.53 -2.18
C LYS A 22 -11.57 6.43 -0.96
N LYS A 23 -10.79 5.99 0.04
CA LYS A 23 -10.48 6.78 1.24
C LYS A 23 -9.70 8.04 0.86
N TYR A 24 -8.68 7.89 0.03
CA TYR A 24 -7.89 9.01 -0.47
C TYR A 24 -8.75 10.06 -1.19
N LEU A 25 -9.55 9.63 -2.16
CA LEU A 25 -10.43 10.54 -2.90
C LEU A 25 -11.52 11.15 -2.02
N GLY A 26 -12.07 10.38 -1.08
CA GLY A 26 -13.06 10.87 -0.13
C GLY A 26 -12.50 11.98 0.76
N ILE A 27 -11.29 11.82 1.28
CA ILE A 27 -10.62 12.86 2.08
C ILE A 27 -10.27 14.07 1.20
N LYS A 28 -9.64 13.85 0.04
CA LYS A 28 -9.25 14.91 -0.90
C LYS A 28 -10.44 15.73 -1.40
N SER A 29 -11.59 15.09 -1.63
CA SER A 29 -12.83 15.79 -2.03
C SER A 29 -13.41 16.69 -0.93
N ARG A 30 -13.25 16.30 0.34
CA ARG A 30 -13.73 17.06 1.51
C ARG A 30 -12.75 18.16 1.93
N HIS A 31 -11.47 17.96 1.64
CA HIS A 31 -10.38 18.87 1.99
C HIS A 31 -9.49 19.16 0.77
N PRO A 32 -10.01 19.85 -0.27
CA PRO A 32 -9.31 20.02 -1.55
C PRO A 32 -8.05 20.88 -1.46
N ASN A 33 -7.95 21.74 -0.44
CA ASN A 33 -6.81 22.63 -0.21
C ASN A 33 -5.78 22.05 0.78
N GLU A 34 -6.04 20.86 1.31
CA GLU A 34 -5.13 20.21 2.25
C GLU A 34 -3.93 19.63 1.52
N GLU A 35 -2.75 19.70 2.14
CA GLU A 35 -1.53 19.19 1.53
C GLU A 35 -1.63 17.68 1.33
N GLU A 36 -1.10 17.20 0.20
CA GLU A 36 -1.13 15.80 -0.20
C GLU A 36 -0.58 14.87 0.90
N ARG A 37 0.50 15.30 1.57
CA ARG A 37 1.08 14.57 2.71
C ARG A 37 0.06 14.37 3.83
N THR A 38 -0.66 15.42 4.23
CA THR A 38 -1.64 15.35 5.31
C THR A 38 -2.84 14.48 4.91
N ILE A 39 -3.25 14.50 3.65
CA ILE A 39 -4.27 13.58 3.13
C ILE A 39 -3.82 12.13 3.28
N LEU A 40 -2.58 11.82 2.87
CA LEU A 40 -2.01 10.49 2.97
C LEU A 40 -1.86 10.02 4.43
N GLU A 41 -1.44 10.91 5.33
CA GLU A 41 -1.39 10.64 6.79
C GLU A 41 -2.77 10.29 7.35
N ARG A 42 -3.82 11.01 6.95
CA ARG A 42 -5.20 10.70 7.35
C ARG A 42 -5.67 9.35 6.83
N VAL A 43 -5.37 9.03 5.57
CA VAL A 43 -5.70 7.73 4.97
C VAL A 43 -5.03 6.60 5.75
N TRP A 44 -3.74 6.77 6.08
CA TRP A 44 -2.97 5.83 6.88
C TRP A 44 -3.54 5.65 8.29
N ASN A 45 -3.82 6.75 9.00
CA ASN A 45 -4.42 6.72 10.33
C ASN A 45 -5.80 6.06 10.32
N PHE A 46 -6.59 6.27 9.27
CA PHE A 46 -7.88 5.62 9.10
C PHE A 46 -7.72 4.11 8.90
N TRP A 47 -6.75 3.68 8.09
CA TRP A 47 -6.44 2.26 7.92
C TRP A 47 -5.94 1.63 9.23
N LEU A 48 -5.03 2.31 9.95
CA LEU A 48 -4.56 1.85 11.26
C LEU A 48 -5.71 1.70 12.26
N THR A 49 -6.61 2.67 12.32
CA THR A 49 -7.75 2.65 13.25
C THR A 49 -8.69 1.48 12.96
N LEU A 50 -9.00 1.22 11.69
CA LEU A 50 -9.88 0.11 11.31
C LEU A 50 -9.25 -1.27 11.52
N ASN A 51 -7.93 -1.35 11.52
CA ASN A 51 -7.20 -2.59 11.71
C ASN A 51 -6.58 -2.71 13.11
N ALA A 52 -6.77 -1.73 13.99
CA ALA A 52 -6.12 -1.65 15.30
C ALA A 52 -6.42 -2.89 16.15
N ASP A 53 -7.68 -3.30 16.23
CA ASP A 53 -8.09 -4.48 17.00
C ASP A 53 -7.48 -5.75 16.41
N LYS A 54 -7.50 -5.91 15.08
CA LYS A 54 -6.85 -7.05 14.38
C LYS A 54 -5.34 -7.09 14.56
N ILE A 55 -4.70 -5.93 14.68
CA ILE A 55 -3.26 -5.83 14.94
C ILE A 55 -2.95 -6.23 16.39
N GLN A 56 -3.89 -6.08 17.33
CA GLN A 56 -3.65 -6.29 18.76
C GLN A 56 -4.07 -7.66 19.30
N THR A 57 -5.06 -8.36 18.72
CA THR A 57 -5.80 -9.38 19.49
C THR A 57 -5.38 -10.84 19.34
N GLU A 58 -4.74 -11.32 18.27
CA GLU A 58 -4.14 -12.69 18.14
C GLU A 58 -3.67 -12.85 16.68
N ASP A 59 -2.46 -13.37 16.43
CA ASP A 59 -1.71 -13.34 15.14
C ASP A 59 -1.20 -11.96 14.67
N GLY A 60 -1.30 -10.94 15.53
CA GLY A 60 -0.93 -9.56 15.24
C GLY A 60 0.55 -9.21 15.48
N GLU A 61 1.31 -10.03 16.22
CA GLU A 61 2.73 -9.74 16.53
C GLU A 61 3.55 -9.54 15.26
N ASP A 62 3.38 -10.39 14.25
CA ASP A 62 4.06 -10.25 12.95
C ASP A 62 3.66 -8.97 12.21
N LYS A 63 2.39 -8.55 12.33
CA LYS A 63 1.93 -7.28 11.74
C LYS A 63 2.48 -6.08 12.51
N ILE A 64 2.58 -6.17 13.83
CA ILE A 64 3.22 -5.16 14.69
C ILE A 64 4.70 -5.05 14.34
N VAL A 65 5.40 -6.17 14.15
CA VAL A 65 6.80 -6.20 13.72
C VAL A 65 6.96 -5.65 12.30
N ARG A 66 6.06 -5.94 11.36
CA ARG A 66 6.12 -5.33 10.01
C ARG A 66 5.84 -3.84 10.04
N LEU A 67 4.89 -3.42 10.86
CA LEU A 67 4.63 -2.01 11.13
C LEU A 67 5.84 -1.35 11.77
N SER A 68 6.51 -2.00 12.73
CA SER A 68 7.72 -1.48 13.36
C SER A 68 8.89 -1.46 12.40
N ILE A 69 9.07 -2.46 11.53
CA ILE A 69 10.11 -2.48 10.49
C ILE A 69 9.87 -1.40 9.42
N ILE A 70 8.63 -1.22 8.97
CA ILE A 70 8.30 -0.10 8.05
C ILE A 70 8.58 1.23 8.75
N LYS A 71 8.21 1.36 10.03
CA LYS A 71 8.56 2.55 10.81
C LYS A 71 10.07 2.68 10.97
N GLU A 72 10.81 1.61 11.26
CA GLU A 72 12.25 1.60 11.55
C GLU A 72 13.13 1.84 10.31
N ASN A 73 12.79 1.19 9.19
CA ASN A 73 13.39 1.50 7.88
C ASN A 73 13.15 2.98 7.51
N ASN A 74 12.08 3.57 8.04
CA ASN A 74 11.82 5.00 7.96
C ASN A 74 12.40 5.80 9.16
N ASP A 75 12.71 5.21 10.33
CA ASP A 75 13.09 5.84 11.62
C ASP A 75 14.53 6.34 11.68
N LYS A 76 15.18 6.48 10.54
CA LYS A 76 16.07 7.65 10.40
C LYS A 76 15.28 8.97 10.47
N LYS A 77 13.93 8.94 10.41
CA LYS A 77 12.94 10.00 10.72
C LYS A 77 11.58 9.38 11.12
N THR A 78 11.24 9.46 12.40
CA THR A 78 9.94 9.11 13.01
C THR A 78 8.77 9.96 12.47
N ALA A 79 8.33 9.70 11.24
CA ALA A 79 7.11 10.26 10.66
C ALA A 79 6.62 9.38 9.50
N PHE A 80 5.31 9.38 9.27
CA PHE A 80 4.73 8.91 8.02
C PHE A 80 5.47 9.54 6.81
N ASP A 81 6.13 8.71 5.99
CA ASP A 81 6.90 9.15 4.80
C ASP A 81 6.45 8.43 3.52
N SER A 82 5.22 7.91 3.48
CA SER A 82 4.65 7.46 2.20
C SER A 82 4.41 8.70 1.33
N LYS A 83 5.41 9.03 0.49
CA LYS A 83 5.46 10.24 -0.37
C LYS A 83 4.35 10.29 -1.42
N SER A 84 3.69 9.17 -1.66
CA SER A 84 2.61 9.03 -2.62
C SER A 84 1.65 7.94 -2.20
N LEU A 85 0.43 7.97 -2.76
CA LEU A 85 -0.56 6.92 -2.60
C LEU A 85 -0.04 5.55 -3.06
N PHE A 86 0.86 5.53 -4.05
CA PHE A 86 1.50 4.31 -4.54
C PHE A 86 2.47 3.70 -3.51
N ASN A 87 3.21 4.52 -2.77
CA ASN A 87 4.06 4.01 -1.68
C ASN A 87 3.20 3.51 -0.52
N LEU A 88 2.15 4.25 -0.16
CA LEU A 88 1.22 3.85 0.89
C LEU A 88 0.53 2.50 0.58
N TYR A 89 0.19 2.28 -0.70
CA TYR A 89 -0.34 0.99 -1.14
C TYR A 89 0.65 -0.15 -0.92
N GLN A 90 1.93 0.05 -1.27
CA GLN A 90 2.96 -0.96 -1.08
C GLN A 90 3.17 -1.30 0.40
N ASP A 91 3.16 -0.29 1.27
CA ASP A 91 3.29 -0.46 2.72
C ASP A 91 2.13 -1.31 3.27
N ILE A 92 0.89 -0.97 2.93
CA ILE A 92 -0.30 -1.71 3.37
C ILE A 92 -0.32 -3.13 2.78
N LEU A 93 0.05 -3.29 1.50
CA LEU A 93 0.13 -4.59 0.85
C LEU A 93 1.11 -5.51 1.59
N TYR A 94 2.30 -5.00 1.92
CA TYR A 94 3.29 -5.77 2.66
C TYR A 94 2.78 -6.16 4.06
N ILE A 95 2.15 -5.25 4.79
CA ILE A 95 1.65 -5.55 6.14
C ILE A 95 0.54 -6.61 6.10
N GLU A 96 -0.37 -6.51 5.14
CA GLU A 96 -1.53 -7.41 5.05
C GLU A 96 -1.21 -8.76 4.42
N THR A 97 -0.22 -8.83 3.53
CA THR A 97 -0.02 -10.03 2.70
C THR A 97 1.43 -10.48 2.57
N GLU A 98 2.39 -9.77 3.15
CA GLU A 98 3.84 -10.07 3.04
C GLU A 98 4.39 -10.01 1.62
N ILE A 99 3.63 -9.45 0.68
CA ILE A 99 4.09 -9.36 -0.71
C ILE A 99 5.12 -8.23 -0.79
N THR A 100 6.33 -8.62 -1.19
CA THR A 100 7.51 -7.77 -1.36
C THR A 100 7.91 -7.67 -2.82
N THR A 101 8.82 -6.74 -3.15
CA THR A 101 9.39 -6.63 -4.50
C THR A 101 10.09 -7.91 -4.98
N SER A 102 10.65 -8.70 -4.06
CA SER A 102 11.28 -10.01 -4.35
C SER A 102 10.30 -11.09 -4.83
N ASP A 103 9.01 -10.95 -4.57
CA ASP A 103 7.98 -11.87 -5.05
C ASP A 103 7.70 -11.73 -6.57
N GLY A 104 8.43 -10.84 -7.24
CA GLY A 104 8.51 -10.69 -8.69
C GLY A 104 7.14 -10.55 -9.35
N LYS A 105 6.64 -11.65 -9.92
CA LYS A 105 5.36 -11.69 -10.65
C LYS A 105 4.15 -11.39 -9.76
N ILE A 106 4.16 -11.81 -8.50
CA ILE A 106 3.03 -11.57 -7.59
C ILE A 106 2.95 -10.08 -7.28
N TRP A 107 4.07 -9.47 -6.93
CA TRP A 107 4.18 -8.03 -6.71
C TRP A 107 3.80 -7.22 -7.96
N ASP A 108 4.30 -7.61 -9.14
CA ASP A 108 3.96 -6.96 -10.41
C ASP A 108 2.45 -6.97 -10.69
N ASN A 109 1.78 -8.09 -10.41
CA ASN A 109 0.34 -8.20 -10.56
C ASN A 109 -0.41 -7.29 -9.58
N SER A 110 0.01 -7.27 -8.31
CA SER A 110 -0.57 -6.41 -7.28
C SER A 110 -0.43 -4.92 -7.62
N MET A 111 0.73 -4.50 -8.15
CA MET A 111 0.95 -3.11 -8.59
C MET A 111 0.06 -2.76 -9.80
N LYS A 112 -0.04 -3.67 -10.79
CA LYS A 112 -0.92 -3.47 -11.95
C LYS A 112 -2.40 -3.37 -11.57
N VAL A 113 -2.84 -4.14 -10.58
CA VAL A 113 -4.20 -4.04 -10.03
C VAL A 113 -4.42 -2.65 -9.43
N PHE A 114 -3.51 -2.17 -8.60
CA PHE A 114 -3.60 -0.84 -8.00
C PHE A 114 -3.62 0.28 -9.04
N ILE A 115 -2.73 0.23 -10.03
CA ILE A 115 -2.70 1.20 -11.14
C ILE A 115 -4.03 1.17 -11.91
N LYS A 116 -4.54 -0.03 -12.22
CA LYS A 116 -5.81 -0.17 -12.95
C LYS A 116 -6.98 0.42 -12.16
N GLU A 117 -7.04 0.19 -10.84
CA GLU A 117 -8.08 0.78 -9.99
C GLU A 117 -7.94 2.30 -9.88
N SER A 118 -6.71 2.81 -9.71
CA SER A 118 -6.42 4.25 -9.60
C SER A 118 -6.78 5.02 -10.87
N LYS A 119 -6.49 4.45 -12.04
CA LYS A 119 -6.80 5.08 -13.35
C LYS A 119 -8.28 5.30 -13.57
N LYS A 120 -9.17 4.53 -12.95
CA LYS A 120 -10.63 4.76 -13.01
C LYS A 120 -11.03 6.13 -12.45
N TYR A 121 -10.18 6.73 -11.63
CA TYR A 121 -10.39 8.01 -10.98
C TYR A 121 -9.41 9.10 -11.45
N GLY A 122 -8.71 8.86 -12.58
CA GLY A 122 -7.77 9.83 -13.15
C GLY A 122 -6.41 9.90 -12.45
N LEU A 123 -6.07 8.94 -11.60
CA LEU A 123 -4.76 8.83 -10.95
C LEU A 123 -3.90 7.79 -11.71
N ASP A 124 -2.72 8.18 -12.18
CA ASP A 124 -1.82 7.30 -12.94
C ASP A 124 -0.46 7.16 -12.25
N PHE A 125 -0.16 5.96 -11.78
CA PHE A 125 1.11 5.62 -11.12
C PHE A 125 2.01 4.70 -11.97
N SER A 126 1.81 4.70 -13.30
CA SER A 126 2.57 3.83 -14.20
C SER A 126 4.06 4.19 -14.20
N GLN A 127 4.42 5.48 -14.04
CA GLN A 127 5.81 5.92 -14.05
C GLN A 127 6.56 5.47 -12.80
N GLU A 128 5.92 5.55 -11.63
CA GLU A 128 6.45 5.08 -10.36
C GLU A 128 6.70 3.58 -10.40
N TYR A 129 5.74 2.81 -10.93
CA TYR A 129 5.88 1.37 -11.13
C TYR A 129 7.05 1.02 -12.05
N GLU A 130 7.14 1.62 -13.25
CA GLU A 130 8.24 1.32 -14.18
C GLU A 130 9.61 1.76 -13.63
N SER A 131 9.65 2.79 -12.79
CA SER A 131 10.90 3.21 -12.13
C SER A 131 11.35 2.22 -11.06
N LEU A 132 10.44 1.75 -10.19
CA LEU A 132 10.75 0.72 -9.20
C LEU A 132 11.09 -0.62 -9.84
N LYS A 133 10.36 -1.01 -10.87
CA LYS A 133 10.59 -2.25 -11.59
C LYS A 133 12.00 -2.29 -12.20
N ARG A 134 12.44 -1.19 -12.83
CA ARG A 134 13.81 -1.08 -13.36
C ARG A 134 14.87 -1.20 -12.28
N ILE A 135 14.67 -0.58 -11.12
CA ILE A 135 15.61 -0.69 -9.98
C ILE A 135 15.69 -2.15 -9.52
N ARG A 136 14.55 -2.81 -9.35
CA ARG A 136 14.49 -4.23 -8.98
C ARG A 136 15.26 -5.11 -9.98
N ASP A 137 15.02 -4.92 -11.28
CA ASP A 137 15.63 -5.71 -12.35
C ASP A 137 17.15 -5.46 -12.49
N ILE A 138 17.71 -4.41 -11.85
CA ILE A 138 19.16 -4.13 -11.80
C ILE A 138 19.81 -4.77 -10.56
N VAL A 139 19.07 -4.86 -9.45
CA VAL A 139 19.60 -5.26 -8.14
C VAL A 139 19.51 -6.77 -7.91
N ILE A 140 18.61 -7.47 -8.61
CA ILE A 140 18.36 -8.92 -8.53
C ILE A 140 18.89 -9.60 -9.79
#